data_AF-A0A1V9V9W2-F1
#
_entry.id   AF-A0A1V9V9W2-F1
#
_cell.length_a   1.000
_cell.length_b   1.000
_cell.length_c   1.000
_cell.angle_alpha   90.00
_cell.angle_beta   90.00
_cell.angle_gamma   90.00
#
_symmetry.space_group_name_H-M   'P 1'
#
loop_
_entity.id
_entity.type
_entity.pdbx_description
1 polymer ?
#
loop_
_entity_poly.entity_id
_entity_poly.type
_entity_poly.pdbx_seq_one_letter_code
_entity_poly.pdbx_strand_id
1 'polypeptide(L)'
;MFTLENITKLKGTLLAISLAVLVTGCNETTSNTVSKNESSVDGAVKYPIKDNKYTQYHVNTQKLDGLNIGRDATKKEITAWNKDVMYEGTGLPEFDMHEGEVVLEDGKPKKAQGSVELGNELYDAQCVMCHGDFGSGGKGYPKLAGGSLESLKNQRLNPADENPNPENPDKTIGSFWPYAST
;
A
#
# COMPACT_ATOMS: atom_id res chain seq x y z
N MET A 1 -45.20 -2.12 -73.94
CA MET A 1 -45.00 -0.67 -74.12
C MET A 1 -45.45 0.03 -72.85
N PHE A 2 -44.52 0.36 -71.95
CA PHE A 2 -44.58 1.50 -71.04
C PHE A 2 -43.14 1.85 -70.63
N THR A 3 -42.92 3.14 -70.54
CA THR A 3 -41.69 3.92 -70.70
C THR A 3 -40.93 4.06 -69.38
N LEU A 4 -39.60 4.08 -69.44
CA LEU A 4 -38.70 4.37 -68.31
C LEU A 4 -38.82 5.85 -67.92
N GLU A 5 -39.35 6.15 -66.73
CA GLU A 5 -39.34 7.50 -66.17
C GLU A 5 -38.06 7.77 -65.37
N ASN A 6 -37.25 8.67 -65.93
CA ASN A 6 -36.49 9.73 -65.27
C ASN A 6 -35.40 9.36 -64.22
N ILE A 7 -34.23 8.98 -64.73
CA ILE A 7 -32.97 8.72 -63.99
C ILE A 7 -32.24 9.98 -63.48
N THR A 8 -32.80 11.19 -63.65
CA THR A 8 -32.11 12.44 -63.26
C THR A 8 -32.19 12.74 -61.76
N LYS A 9 -33.19 12.23 -61.04
CA LYS A 9 -33.31 12.45 -59.58
C LYS A 9 -32.36 11.59 -58.74
N LEU A 10 -31.82 10.49 -59.27
CA LEU A 10 -30.95 9.59 -58.50
C LEU A 10 -29.53 10.16 -58.28
N LYS A 11 -29.04 10.99 -59.22
CA LYS A 11 -27.71 11.60 -59.12
C LYS A 11 -27.62 12.71 -58.07
N GLY A 12 -28.72 13.43 -57.81
CA GLY A 12 -28.77 14.47 -56.78
C GLY A 12 -28.72 13.92 -55.36
N THR A 13 -29.35 12.76 -55.13
CA THR A 13 -29.42 12.15 -53.80
C THR A 13 -28.11 11.47 -53.38
N LEU A 14 -27.33 10.95 -54.33
CA LEU A 14 -26.02 10.35 -54.06
C LEU A 14 -24.94 11.39 -53.70
N LEU A 15 -25.02 12.60 -54.25
CA LEU A 15 -24.05 13.67 -53.94
C LEU A 15 -24.25 14.27 -52.53
N ALA A 16 -25.50 14.33 -52.07
CA ALA A 16 -25.84 14.85 -50.75
C ALA A 16 -25.41 13.91 -49.61
N ILE A 17 -25.42 12.59 -49.84
CA ILE A 17 -24.97 11.60 -48.85
C ILE A 17 -23.44 11.58 -48.72
N SER A 18 -22.69 11.81 -49.82
CA SER A 18 -21.22 11.88 -49.75
C SER A 18 -20.69 13.09 -48.98
N LEU A 19 -21.43 14.22 -48.94
CA LEU A 19 -20.97 15.43 -48.25
C LEU A 19 -21.29 15.40 -46.75
N ALA A 20 -22.33 14.67 -46.33
CA ALA A 20 -22.69 14.52 -44.91
C ALA A 20 -21.72 13.61 -44.14
N VAL A 21 -21.04 12.67 -44.81
CA VAL A 21 -20.03 11.78 -44.18
C VAL A 21 -18.68 12.48 -43.98
N LEU A 22 -18.39 13.55 -44.73
CA LEU A 22 -17.15 14.31 -44.63
C LEU A 22 -17.12 15.32 -43.48
N VAL A 23 -18.28 15.73 -42.94
CA VAL A 23 -18.36 16.73 -41.87
C VAL A 23 -18.47 16.10 -40.47
N THR A 24 -18.89 14.83 -40.36
CA THR A 24 -18.87 14.07 -39.08
C THR A 24 -17.60 13.24 -38.88
N GLY A 25 -16.72 13.15 -39.88
CA GLY A 25 -15.46 12.38 -39.81
C GLY A 25 -14.28 13.09 -39.14
N CYS A 26 -14.42 14.34 -38.71
CA CYS A 26 -13.33 15.12 -38.10
C CYS A 26 -13.43 15.25 -36.57
N ASN A 27 -14.08 14.31 -35.87
CA ASN A 27 -14.07 14.34 -34.41
C ASN A 27 -13.86 12.98 -33.71
N GLU A 28 -13.39 11.96 -34.44
CA GLU A 28 -12.80 10.79 -33.79
C GLU A 28 -11.29 10.97 -33.74
N THR A 29 -10.87 11.47 -32.58
CA THR A 29 -9.66 11.08 -31.86
C THR A 29 -8.92 9.96 -32.58
N THR A 30 -7.71 10.28 -33.04
CA THR A 30 -6.66 9.35 -33.45
C THR A 30 -6.57 8.20 -32.45
N SER A 31 -7.35 7.15 -32.71
CA SER A 31 -7.42 5.96 -31.91
C SER A 31 -6.32 5.06 -32.45
N ASN A 32 -5.17 5.16 -31.79
CA ASN A 32 -4.19 4.10 -31.61
C ASN A 32 -4.12 3.07 -32.74
N THR A 33 -3.26 3.34 -33.72
CA THR A 33 -2.55 2.25 -34.39
C THR A 33 -1.89 1.42 -33.29
N VAL A 34 -2.50 0.27 -32.99
CA VAL A 34 -2.03 -0.75 -32.05
C VAL A 34 -0.63 -1.17 -32.50
N SER A 35 0.36 -0.50 -31.94
CA SER A 35 1.73 -0.98 -31.92
C SER A 35 1.73 -2.17 -30.96
N LYS A 36 2.36 -3.29 -31.32
CA LYS A 36 2.50 -4.46 -30.44
C LYS A 36 2.95 -3.99 -29.05
N ASN A 37 2.04 -4.01 -28.07
CA ASN A 37 2.33 -3.56 -26.71
C ASN A 37 3.25 -4.60 -26.06
N GLU A 38 4.50 -4.23 -25.84
CA GLU A 38 5.33 -4.95 -24.89
C GLU A 38 4.74 -4.71 -23.50
N SER A 39 4.36 -5.79 -22.80
CA SER A 39 3.96 -5.70 -21.40
C SER A 39 5.20 -5.72 -20.50
N SER A 40 5.19 -4.88 -19.47
CA SER A 40 6.12 -4.96 -18.36
C SER A 40 5.89 -6.25 -17.55
N VAL A 41 6.85 -6.65 -16.70
CA VAL A 41 6.77 -7.88 -15.88
C VAL A 41 5.59 -7.85 -14.89
N ASP A 42 5.16 -6.65 -14.51
CA ASP A 42 3.99 -6.36 -13.66
C ASP A 42 2.66 -6.31 -14.44
N GLY A 43 2.67 -6.58 -15.75
CA GLY A 43 1.50 -6.51 -16.62
C GLY A 43 1.15 -5.08 -17.07
N ALA A 44 1.97 -4.07 -16.74
CA ALA A 44 1.72 -2.71 -17.21
C ALA A 44 1.96 -2.57 -18.72
N VAL A 45 1.10 -1.80 -19.39
CA VAL A 45 1.23 -1.46 -20.80
C VAL A 45 2.39 -0.47 -20.98
N LYS A 46 3.41 -0.84 -21.76
CA LYS A 46 4.48 0.09 -22.14
C LYS A 46 4.02 0.95 -23.31
N TYR A 47 4.02 2.26 -23.10
CA TYR A 47 3.75 3.23 -24.16
C TYR A 47 5.05 3.62 -24.86
N PRO A 48 5.10 3.66 -26.20
CA PRO A 48 6.29 4.09 -26.92
C PRO A 48 6.56 5.58 -26.66
N ILE A 49 7.81 5.92 -26.36
CA ILE A 49 8.23 7.32 -26.21
C ILE A 49 8.26 7.96 -27.59
N LYS A 50 7.45 9.00 -27.81
CA LYS A 50 7.47 9.85 -29.00
C LYS A 50 7.66 11.30 -28.55
N ASP A 51 8.53 12.04 -29.23
CA ASP A 51 8.77 13.47 -28.98
C ASP A 51 9.07 13.79 -27.50
N ASN A 52 9.89 12.96 -26.85
CA ASN A 52 10.23 13.05 -25.42
C ASN A 52 9.01 12.97 -24.48
N LYS A 53 7.91 12.32 -24.89
CA LYS A 53 6.74 12.05 -24.06
C LYS A 53 6.35 10.58 -24.13
N TYR A 54 5.92 10.01 -23.00
CA TYR A 54 5.39 8.64 -22.96
C TYR A 54 3.84 8.62 -22.93
N THR A 55 3.21 9.76 -22.58
CA THR A 55 1.77 10.03 -22.68
C THR A 55 1.59 11.56 -22.86
N GLN A 56 0.78 12.23 -22.03
CA GLN A 56 0.74 13.69 -21.91
C GLN A 56 2.00 14.28 -21.23
N TYR A 57 2.76 13.44 -20.51
CA TYR A 57 3.92 13.85 -19.72
C TYR A 57 5.24 13.69 -20.46
N HIS A 58 6.15 14.65 -20.25
CA HIS A 58 7.52 14.58 -20.73
C HIS A 58 8.34 13.56 -19.94
N VAL A 59 9.18 12.81 -20.64
CA VAL A 59 10.15 11.89 -20.03
C VAL A 59 11.27 12.72 -19.42
N ASN A 60 11.63 12.44 -18.17
CA ASN A 60 12.80 13.04 -17.55
C ASN A 60 14.06 12.48 -18.22
N THR A 61 14.71 13.29 -19.06
CA THR A 61 15.95 12.94 -19.77
C THR A 61 17.22 13.38 -19.03
N GLN A 62 17.08 13.90 -17.81
CA GLN A 62 18.23 14.31 -17.01
C GLN A 62 19.12 13.10 -16.71
N LYS A 63 20.37 13.18 -17.14
CA LYS A 63 21.39 12.19 -16.84
C LYS A 63 21.88 12.43 -15.41
N LEU A 64 21.45 11.58 -14.48
CA LEU A 64 21.84 11.65 -13.07
C LEU A 64 23.19 10.91 -12.89
N ASP A 65 24.28 11.51 -13.35
CA ASP A 65 25.63 10.99 -13.10
C ASP A 65 26.12 11.46 -11.71
N GLY A 66 26.59 10.53 -10.87
CA GLY A 66 27.28 10.86 -9.62
C GLY A 66 26.41 11.44 -8.50
N LEU A 67 25.23 10.86 -8.24
CA LEU A 67 24.36 11.23 -7.11
C LEU A 67 24.97 10.84 -5.75
N ASN A 68 26.03 11.54 -5.32
CA ASN A 68 26.58 11.44 -3.97
C ASN A 68 25.90 12.47 -3.06
N ILE A 69 24.59 12.33 -2.86
CA ILE A 69 23.81 13.19 -1.98
C ILE A 69 23.74 12.54 -0.59
N GLY A 70 24.30 13.20 0.41
CA GLY A 70 24.30 12.75 1.81
C GLY A 70 25.71 12.51 2.36
N ARG A 71 25.76 11.90 3.55
CA ARG A 71 26.98 11.42 4.19
C ARG A 71 26.72 10.04 4.79
N ASP A 72 27.78 9.31 5.09
CA ASP A 72 27.66 8.07 5.85
C ASP A 72 27.04 8.34 7.23
N ALA A 73 26.16 7.44 7.64
CA ALA A 73 25.61 7.42 8.98
C ALA A 73 26.73 7.06 9.97
N THR A 74 26.84 7.83 11.03
CA THR A 74 27.75 7.52 12.14
C THR A 74 27.25 6.28 12.87
N LYS A 75 28.17 5.59 13.58
CA LYS A 75 27.80 4.43 14.39
C LYS A 75 26.72 4.78 15.43
N LYS A 76 26.82 5.95 16.06
CA LYS A 76 25.83 6.42 17.04
C LYS A 76 24.45 6.59 16.42
N GLU A 77 24.36 7.14 15.20
CA GLU A 77 23.08 7.26 14.48
C GLU A 77 22.48 5.90 14.16
N ILE A 78 23.31 4.97 13.65
CA ILE A 78 22.86 3.61 13.37
C ILE A 78 22.35 2.95 14.65
N THR A 79 23.09 3.03 15.76
CA THR A 79 22.68 2.43 17.05
C THR A 79 21.44 3.09 17.64
N ALA A 80 21.25 4.40 17.45
CA ALA A 80 20.08 5.12 17.92
C ALA A 80 18.81 4.80 17.11
N TRP A 81 18.96 4.46 15.82
CA TRP A 81 17.84 4.27 14.89
C TRP A 81 17.52 2.80 14.62
N ASN A 82 18.53 1.95 14.51
CA ASN A 82 18.37 0.52 14.28
C ASN A 82 17.99 -0.17 15.60
N LYS A 83 16.68 -0.29 15.84
CA LYS A 83 16.09 -0.97 16.99
C LYS A 83 15.29 -2.20 16.57
N ASP A 84 15.54 -2.71 15.38
CA ASP A 84 14.83 -3.87 14.86
C ASP A 84 15.22 -5.13 15.65
N VAL A 85 14.22 -5.89 16.07
CA VAL A 85 14.39 -7.19 16.72
C VAL A 85 13.78 -8.25 15.83
N MET A 86 14.62 -9.16 15.35
CA MET A 86 14.20 -10.26 14.49
C MET A 86 13.58 -11.40 15.31
N TYR A 87 12.85 -12.30 14.64
CA TYR A 87 12.13 -13.40 15.30
C TYR A 87 13.08 -14.39 16.01
N GLU A 88 14.32 -14.52 15.54
CA GLU A 88 15.36 -15.33 16.17
C GLU A 88 16.12 -14.62 17.31
N GLY A 89 15.78 -13.37 17.62
CA GLY A 89 16.40 -12.56 18.68
C GLY A 89 17.57 -11.68 18.23
N THR A 90 17.92 -11.68 16.95
CA THR A 90 18.92 -10.74 16.39
C THR A 90 18.44 -9.31 16.63
N GLY A 91 19.30 -8.47 17.22
CA GLY A 91 18.99 -7.06 17.53
C GLY A 91 18.49 -6.80 18.95
N LEU A 92 18.30 -7.84 19.78
CA LEU A 92 18.00 -7.64 21.20
C LEU A 92 19.16 -6.91 21.91
N PRO A 93 18.88 -5.83 22.65
CA PRO A 93 19.91 -5.12 23.40
C PRO A 93 20.31 -5.91 24.67
N GLU A 94 21.61 -6.07 24.91
CA GLU A 94 22.13 -6.64 26.16
C GLU A 94 22.04 -5.64 27.33
N PHE A 95 22.17 -4.35 27.03
CA PHE A 95 22.20 -3.25 27.99
C PHE A 95 21.12 -2.22 27.68
N ASP A 96 20.69 -1.47 28.68
CA ASP A 96 19.78 -0.33 28.49
C ASP A 96 20.47 0.71 27.60
N MET A 97 19.74 1.19 26.59
CA MET A 97 20.25 2.13 25.60
C MET A 97 19.42 3.43 25.61
N HIS A 98 20.08 4.59 25.60
CA HIS A 98 19.45 5.89 25.41
C HIS A 98 20.20 6.69 24.33
N GLU A 99 19.48 7.13 23.28
CA GLU A 99 20.05 7.88 22.14
C GLU A 99 21.32 7.25 21.52
N GLY A 100 21.39 5.92 21.48
CA GLY A 100 22.51 5.17 20.92
C GLY A 100 23.69 4.97 21.88
N GLU A 101 23.55 5.34 23.15
CA GLU A 101 24.56 5.16 24.19
C GLU A 101 24.05 4.22 25.29
N VAL A 102 24.97 3.49 25.91
CA VAL A 102 24.66 2.57 27.01
C VAL A 102 24.39 3.37 28.28
N VAL A 103 23.25 3.10 28.92
CA VAL A 103 22.91 3.67 30.23
C VAL A 103 23.80 3.05 31.30
N LEU A 104 24.40 3.89 32.12
CA LEU A 104 25.24 3.45 33.24
C LEU A 104 24.46 3.56 34.56
N GLU A 105 24.51 2.50 35.36
CA GLU A 105 24.03 2.45 36.74
C GLU A 105 25.23 2.14 37.64
N ASP A 106 25.50 3.03 38.61
CA ASP A 106 26.69 2.96 39.48
C ASP A 106 28.03 2.83 38.72
N GLY A 107 28.13 3.50 37.57
CA GLY A 107 29.32 3.50 36.72
C GLY A 107 29.53 2.20 35.92
N LYS A 108 28.54 1.30 35.90
CA LYS A 108 28.56 0.06 35.12
C LYS A 108 27.44 0.05 34.09
N PRO A 109 27.61 -0.63 32.94
CA PRO A 109 26.52 -0.86 31.99
C PRO A 109 25.30 -1.49 32.67
N LYS A 110 24.16 -0.82 32.57
CA LYS A 110 22.89 -1.32 33.09
C LYS A 110 22.36 -2.38 32.16
N LYS A 111 22.12 -3.60 32.67
CA LYS A 111 21.58 -4.71 31.86
C LYS A 111 20.14 -4.41 31.45
N ALA A 112 19.80 -4.67 30.18
CA ALA A 112 18.42 -4.58 29.71
C ALA A 112 17.59 -5.72 30.31
N GLN A 113 16.59 -5.36 31.12
CA GLN A 113 15.66 -6.30 31.74
C GLN A 113 14.37 -5.59 32.15
N GLY A 114 13.27 -6.34 32.24
CA GLY A 114 11.98 -5.87 32.72
C GLY A 114 11.27 -6.93 33.55
N SER A 115 10.27 -6.52 34.32
CA SER A 115 9.36 -7.41 35.05
C SER A 115 7.91 -7.11 34.69
N VAL A 116 7.00 -8.03 35.03
CA VAL A 116 5.57 -7.86 34.79
C VAL A 116 5.02 -6.68 35.60
N GLU A 117 5.48 -6.52 36.83
CA GLU A 117 5.05 -5.44 37.74
C GLU A 117 5.47 -4.07 37.19
N LEU A 118 6.73 -3.93 36.76
CA LEU A 118 7.20 -2.71 36.12
C LEU A 118 6.45 -2.43 34.82
N GLY A 119 6.18 -3.48 34.04
CA GLY A 119 5.38 -3.40 32.82
C GLY A 119 3.95 -2.92 33.09
N ASN A 120 3.33 -3.39 34.19
CA ASN A 120 1.98 -3.00 34.57
C ASN A 120 1.92 -1.51 34.93
N GLU A 121 2.86 -1.00 35.75
CA GLU A 121 2.91 0.42 36.10
C GLU A 121 3.04 1.32 34.86
N LEU A 122 3.88 0.93 33.90
CA LEU A 122 4.03 1.65 32.63
C LEU A 122 2.77 1.55 31.76
N TYR A 123 2.16 0.38 31.70
CA TYR A 123 0.95 0.13 30.94
C TYR A 123 -0.23 0.96 31.47
N ASP A 124 -0.40 1.04 32.78
CA ASP A 124 -1.42 1.86 33.45
C ASP A 124 -1.23 3.34 33.15
N ALA A 125 0.02 3.81 33.16
CA ALA A 125 0.36 5.21 32.91
C ALA A 125 0.20 5.63 31.44
N GLN A 126 0.43 4.72 30.48
CA GLN A 126 0.62 5.09 29.07
C GLN A 126 -0.34 4.42 28.08
N CYS A 127 -0.95 3.28 28.43
CA CYS A 127 -1.64 2.40 27.47
C CYS A 127 -3.13 2.22 27.78
N VAL A 128 -3.49 2.16 29.06
CA VAL A 128 -4.86 1.83 29.52
C VAL A 128 -5.94 2.74 28.93
N MET A 129 -5.61 4.01 28.70
CA MET A 129 -6.54 4.99 28.13
C MET A 129 -7.15 4.56 26.79
N CYS A 130 -6.45 3.72 26.02
CA CYS A 130 -6.91 3.20 24.73
C CYS A 130 -7.17 1.70 24.80
N HIS A 131 -6.26 0.93 25.39
CA HIS A 131 -6.28 -0.53 25.31
C HIS A 131 -7.01 -1.21 26.48
N GLY A 132 -7.48 -0.42 27.45
CA GLY A 132 -8.13 -0.94 28.67
C GLY A 132 -7.14 -1.57 29.63
N ASP A 133 -7.57 -1.71 30.89
CA ASP A 133 -6.78 -2.13 32.04
C ASP A 133 -6.04 -3.47 31.82
N PHE A 134 -6.73 -4.43 31.18
CA PHE A 134 -6.19 -5.77 30.90
C PHE A 134 -5.92 -6.01 29.41
N GLY A 135 -5.74 -4.95 28.61
CA GLY A 135 -5.55 -5.08 27.17
C GLY A 135 -6.79 -5.59 26.43
N SER A 136 -7.98 -5.47 27.01
CA SER A 136 -9.25 -5.92 26.44
C SER A 136 -9.74 -5.08 25.26
N GLY A 137 -9.12 -3.91 25.03
CA GLY A 137 -9.49 -2.93 24.02
C GLY A 137 -10.59 -1.99 24.51
N GLY A 138 -10.37 -0.68 24.35
CA GLY A 138 -11.40 0.34 24.55
C GLY A 138 -12.39 0.39 23.37
N LYS A 139 -13.39 1.27 23.46
CA LYS A 139 -14.34 1.48 22.35
C LYS A 139 -13.61 2.03 21.11
N GLY A 140 -13.42 1.18 20.10
CA GLY A 140 -12.77 1.53 18.84
C GLY A 140 -11.24 1.38 18.83
N TYR A 141 -10.65 0.93 19.93
CA TYR A 141 -9.21 0.66 20.01
C TYR A 141 -8.93 -0.85 19.98
N PRO A 142 -7.80 -1.29 19.38
CA PRO A 142 -7.48 -2.69 19.31
C PRO A 142 -7.34 -3.36 20.68
N LYS A 143 -7.78 -4.60 20.76
CA LYS A 143 -7.54 -5.50 21.88
C LYS A 143 -6.14 -6.10 21.79
N LEU A 144 -5.36 -6.00 22.85
CA LEU A 144 -4.00 -6.52 22.93
C LEU A 144 -3.96 -7.98 23.43
N ALA A 145 -4.86 -8.34 24.37
CA ALA A 145 -4.90 -9.64 25.00
C ALA A 145 -6.31 -10.26 24.97
N GLY A 146 -6.39 -11.60 24.88
CA GLY A 146 -7.63 -12.37 24.78
C GLY A 146 -7.89 -12.89 23.35
N GLY A 147 -9.15 -13.19 23.03
CA GLY A 147 -9.48 -13.92 21.79
C GLY A 147 -9.21 -15.42 21.93
N SER A 148 -9.56 -16.19 20.91
CA SER A 148 -9.37 -17.65 20.92
C SER A 148 -8.97 -18.17 19.54
N LEU A 149 -8.27 -19.31 19.50
CA LEU A 149 -7.97 -19.98 18.23
C LEU A 149 -9.24 -20.35 17.45
N GLU A 150 -10.32 -20.66 18.17
CA GLU A 150 -11.62 -20.93 17.55
C GLU A 150 -12.19 -19.70 16.85
N SER A 151 -12.03 -18.50 17.42
CA SER A 151 -12.48 -17.26 16.77
C SER A 151 -11.79 -17.02 15.43
N LEU A 152 -10.58 -17.54 15.20
CA LEU A 152 -9.87 -17.35 13.93
C LEU A 152 -10.56 -18.03 12.74
N LYS A 153 -11.47 -18.98 13.01
CA LYS A 153 -12.30 -19.63 12.00
C LYS A 153 -13.49 -18.76 11.58
N ASN A 154 -13.77 -17.68 12.32
CA ASN A 154 -14.86 -16.78 12.00
C ASN A 154 -14.51 -15.99 10.74
N GLN A 155 -15.34 -16.16 9.71
CA GLN A 155 -15.32 -15.32 8.53
C GLN A 155 -16.46 -14.30 8.67
N ARG A 156 -16.11 -13.01 8.73
CA ARG A 156 -17.12 -11.96 8.64
C ARG A 156 -17.77 -12.01 7.26
N LEU A 157 -19.07 -12.17 7.24
CA LEU A 157 -19.88 -12.17 6.01
C LEU A 157 -20.52 -10.80 5.79
N ASN A 158 -20.92 -10.53 4.55
CA ASN A 158 -21.58 -9.27 4.24
C ASN A 158 -22.96 -9.25 4.93
N PRO A 159 -23.34 -8.16 5.61
CA PRO A 159 -24.69 -8.02 6.15
C PRO A 159 -25.83 -8.22 5.13
N ALA A 160 -25.54 -8.12 3.84
CA ALA A 160 -26.50 -8.37 2.74
C ALA A 160 -26.55 -9.83 2.25
N ASP A 161 -25.72 -10.73 2.78
CA ASP A 161 -25.75 -12.16 2.41
C ASP A 161 -27.02 -12.85 2.95
N GLU A 162 -27.42 -13.98 2.35
CA GLU A 162 -28.61 -14.75 2.78
C GLU A 162 -28.51 -15.21 4.24
N ASN A 163 -27.30 -15.54 4.69
CA ASN A 163 -26.97 -15.88 6.08
C ASN A 163 -25.83 -14.98 6.56
N PRO A 164 -26.11 -13.75 7.02
CA PRO A 164 -25.06 -12.84 7.46
C PRO A 164 -24.42 -13.33 8.76
N ASN A 165 -23.11 -13.14 8.89
CA ASN A 165 -22.36 -13.42 10.11
C ASN A 165 -21.63 -12.15 10.56
N PRO A 166 -22.08 -11.49 11.64
CA PRO A 166 -21.43 -10.29 12.16
C PRO A 166 -20.17 -10.61 12.98
N GLU A 167 -19.93 -11.88 13.33
CA GLU A 167 -18.77 -12.27 14.11
C GLU A 167 -17.47 -12.11 13.32
N ASN A 168 -16.45 -11.63 14.02
CA ASN A 168 -15.12 -11.41 13.47
C ASN A 168 -14.11 -12.32 14.16
N PRO A 169 -12.98 -12.61 13.52
CA PRO A 169 -11.87 -13.26 14.20
C PRO A 169 -11.21 -12.30 15.18
N ASP A 170 -11.08 -12.72 16.44
CA ASP A 170 -10.42 -11.96 17.50
C ASP A 170 -8.89 -12.17 17.40
N LYS A 171 -8.25 -11.36 16.56
CA LYS A 171 -6.80 -11.39 16.34
C LYS A 171 -6.08 -10.45 17.32
N THR A 172 -5.45 -11.05 18.33
CA THR A 172 -4.66 -10.36 19.35
C THR A 172 -3.21 -10.83 19.32
N ILE A 173 -2.37 -10.28 20.20
CA ILE A 173 -0.98 -10.75 20.36
C ILE A 173 -0.98 -12.25 20.72
N GLY A 174 -1.83 -12.67 21.67
CA GLY A 174 -1.86 -14.06 22.14
C GLY A 174 -2.58 -15.05 21.21
N SER A 175 -3.52 -14.60 20.38
CA SER A 175 -4.30 -15.50 19.51
C SER A 175 -3.75 -15.63 18.09
N PHE A 176 -3.04 -14.61 17.58
CA PHE A 176 -2.70 -14.52 16.16
C PHE A 176 -1.22 -14.25 15.86
N TRP A 177 -0.49 -13.54 16.73
CA TRP A 177 0.91 -13.20 16.42
C TRP A 177 1.82 -14.42 16.58
N PRO A 178 2.68 -14.72 15.60
CA PRO A 178 3.52 -15.92 15.64
C PRO A 178 4.76 -15.77 16.55
N TYR A 179 5.22 -14.55 16.77
CA TYR A 179 6.44 -14.24 17.52
C TYR A 179 6.20 -13.04 18.43
N ALA A 180 6.79 -13.07 19.63
CA ALA A 180 6.82 -11.92 20.52
C ALA A 180 7.93 -10.93 20.14
N SER A 181 9.08 -11.44 19.64
CA SER A 181 10.34 -10.70 19.42
C SER A 181 10.56 -9.64 20.52
N THR A 182 10.69 -10.12 21.75
CA THR A 182 11.00 -9.36 22.98
C THR A 182 12.10 -10.07 23.73
#